data_AF-A0A966IAP1-F1
#
_entry.id   AF-A0A966IAP1-F1
#
_cell.length_a   1.000
_cell.length_b   1.000
_cell.length_c   1.000
_cell.angle_alpha   90.00
_cell.angle_beta   90.00
_cell.angle_gamma   90.00
#
_symmetry.space_group_name_H-M   'P 1'
#
loop_
_entity.id
_entity.type
_entity.pdbx_description
1 polymer ?
#
loop_
_entity_poly.entity_id
_entity_poly.type
_entity_poly.pdbx_seq_one_letter_code
_entity_poly.pdbx_strand_id
1 'polypeptide(L)'
;MHIHILGICGTFMGGIAAIARQAGHEVTGCDANVYPPMSTQLEAQGIQLIEGYSPDQLREFKSKPDLFLIGNVISRGNPLLEEILNQGLPYTSGPQWLGEQVLSGRHVLAVAGTHGKTTTTAMLTWILERNQRKPGYLIGGVPLNFSVSARLGEGCYFVIEADEYDTAFFDKRSKFVHYRPRTAVLNNLEFDHADIFTDLAAIETQFHHLVRTIPQTGLVLANGSQQSLDRVIERGLWSPLERFGFGDCDWSFEDLENIDGKGGADF
;
A
#
# COMPACT_ATOMS: atom_id res chain seq x y z
N MET A 1 1.29 11.66 -19.55
CA MET A 1 1.13 12.64 -18.45
C MET A 1 2.46 12.79 -17.75
N HIS A 2 2.76 14.02 -17.32
CA HIS A 2 3.81 14.36 -16.38
C HIS A 2 3.22 14.39 -14.97
N ILE A 3 3.68 13.48 -14.11
CA ILE A 3 3.28 13.36 -12.71
C ILE A 3 4.42 13.87 -11.82
N HIS A 4 4.13 14.85 -10.95
CA HIS A 4 5.08 15.34 -9.96
C HIS A 4 4.69 14.89 -8.55
N ILE A 5 5.60 14.26 -7.82
CA ILE A 5 5.32 13.65 -6.53
C ILE A 5 5.99 14.42 -5.39
N LEU A 6 5.21 14.90 -4.43
CA LEU A 6 5.72 15.53 -3.20
C LEU A 6 5.85 14.48 -2.10
N GLY A 7 7.04 14.37 -1.49
CA GLY A 7 7.36 13.32 -0.53
C GLY A 7 7.75 12.01 -1.22
N ILE A 8 8.43 12.10 -2.38
CA ILE A 8 8.70 10.97 -3.26
C ILE A 8 9.64 9.92 -2.64
N CYS A 9 10.47 10.29 -1.67
CA CYS A 9 11.43 9.36 -1.06
C CYS A 9 10.82 8.46 0.02
N GLY A 10 9.56 8.66 0.41
CA GLY A 10 8.85 7.71 1.26
C GLY A 10 8.65 6.36 0.57
N THR A 11 8.79 5.23 1.28
CA THR A 11 8.76 3.88 0.69
C THR A 11 7.55 3.63 -0.23
N PHE A 12 6.35 4.00 0.22
CA PHE A 12 5.14 3.87 -0.59
C PHE A 12 5.18 4.78 -1.82
N MET A 13 5.53 6.07 -1.65
CA MET A 13 5.54 7.05 -2.73
C MET A 13 6.62 6.75 -3.78
N GLY A 14 7.78 6.25 -3.37
CA GLY A 14 8.82 5.76 -4.28
C GLY A 14 8.34 4.54 -5.08
N GLY A 15 7.57 3.65 -4.45
CA GLY A 15 6.88 2.56 -5.14
C GLY A 15 5.87 3.05 -6.17
N ILE A 16 5.06 4.05 -5.82
CA ILE A 16 4.14 4.73 -6.75
C ILE A 16 4.90 5.33 -7.93
N ALA A 17 6.00 6.04 -7.67
CA ALA A 17 6.82 6.66 -8.70
C ALA A 17 7.36 5.63 -9.69
N ALA A 18 7.88 4.51 -9.18
CA ALA A 18 8.36 3.39 -9.99
C ALA A 18 7.26 2.77 -10.86
N ILE A 19 6.06 2.55 -10.30
CA ILE A 19 4.90 2.01 -11.02
C ILE A 19 4.43 3.00 -12.10
N ALA A 20 4.31 4.29 -11.77
CA ALA A 20 3.93 5.33 -12.73
C ALA A 20 4.92 5.41 -13.90
N ARG A 21 6.22 5.30 -13.60
CA ARG A 21 7.27 5.28 -14.63
C ARG A 21 7.14 4.06 -15.54
N GLN A 22 6.93 2.87 -14.96
CA GLN A 22 6.68 1.63 -15.71
C GLN A 22 5.41 1.69 -16.56
N ALA A 23 4.39 2.43 -16.11
CA ALA A 23 3.15 2.69 -16.86
C ALA A 23 3.32 3.70 -18.01
N GLY A 24 4.53 4.22 -18.23
CA GLY A 24 4.84 5.13 -19.33
C GLY A 24 4.63 6.62 -19.02
N HIS A 25 4.40 6.98 -17.75
CA HIS A 25 4.35 8.39 -17.36
C HIS A 25 5.76 9.01 -17.31
N GLU A 26 5.81 10.33 -17.54
CA GLU A 26 6.94 11.14 -17.10
C GLU A 26 6.75 11.39 -15.60
N VAL A 27 7.78 11.09 -14.81
CA VAL A 27 7.70 11.17 -13.34
C VAL A 27 8.85 12.01 -12.85
N THR A 28 8.51 13.01 -12.05
CA THR A 28 9.46 13.80 -11.26
C THR A 28 8.98 13.82 -9.81
N GLY A 29 9.83 14.21 -8.88
CA GLY A 29 9.38 14.40 -7.51
C GLY A 29 10.36 15.16 -6.65
N CYS A 30 9.87 15.57 -5.48
CA CYS A 30 10.68 16.28 -4.51
C CYS A 30 10.50 15.71 -3.11
N ASP A 31 11.51 15.90 -2.28
CA ASP A 31 11.48 15.54 -0.86
C ASP A 31 12.34 16.50 -0.03
N ALA A 32 12.10 16.53 1.29
CA ALA A 32 12.88 17.36 2.22
C ALA A 32 14.37 17.01 2.15
N ASN A 33 14.66 15.71 2.11
CA ASN A 33 16.01 15.17 1.97
C ASN A 33 16.00 14.13 0.86
N VAL A 34 16.86 14.30 -0.15
CA VAL A 34 17.03 13.32 -1.23
C VAL A 34 18.31 12.54 -0.96
N TYR A 35 18.18 11.28 -0.53
CA TYR A 35 19.33 10.47 -0.14
C TYR A 35 19.18 8.97 -0.50
N PRO A 36 20.31 8.25 -0.67
CA PRO A 36 20.29 6.81 -0.90
C PRO A 36 19.74 6.03 0.32
N PRO A 37 19.10 4.85 0.13
CA PRO A 37 19.04 4.10 -1.12
C PRO A 37 17.91 4.52 -2.06
N MET A 38 16.89 5.24 -1.56
CA MET A 38 15.70 5.56 -2.36
C MET A 38 16.01 6.48 -3.54
N SER A 39 16.84 7.52 -3.34
CA SER A 39 17.18 8.44 -4.43
C SER A 39 17.82 7.71 -5.62
N THR A 40 18.85 6.91 -5.34
CA THR A 40 19.56 6.13 -6.36
C THR A 40 18.64 5.12 -7.06
N GLN A 41 17.72 4.49 -6.33
CA GLN A 41 16.75 3.56 -6.93
C GLN A 41 15.78 4.25 -7.90
N LEU A 42 15.35 5.48 -7.60
CA LEU A 42 14.45 6.25 -8.45
C LEU A 42 15.20 6.88 -9.64
N GLU A 43 16.39 7.42 -9.42
CA GLU A 43 17.26 7.94 -10.48
C GLU A 43 17.64 6.86 -11.50
N ALA A 44 17.92 5.64 -11.05
CA ALA A 44 18.17 4.49 -11.93
C ALA A 44 16.98 4.15 -12.84
N GLN A 45 15.76 4.59 -12.49
CA GLN A 45 14.56 4.46 -13.32
C GLN A 45 14.30 5.71 -14.19
N GLY A 46 15.22 6.67 -14.19
CA GLY A 46 15.14 7.93 -14.93
C GLY A 46 14.14 8.91 -14.34
N ILE A 47 13.91 8.86 -13.02
CA ILE A 47 13.03 9.78 -12.30
C ILE A 47 13.89 10.94 -11.79
N GLN A 48 13.53 12.16 -12.16
CA GLN A 48 14.21 13.37 -11.68
C GLN A 48 13.76 13.68 -10.25
N LEU A 49 14.73 13.89 -9.35
CA LEU A 49 14.50 14.26 -7.96
C LEU A 49 14.93 15.71 -7.72
N ILE A 50 14.17 16.41 -6.89
CA ILE A 50 14.43 17.79 -6.49
C ILE A 50 14.45 17.85 -4.96
N GLU A 51 15.46 18.47 -4.38
CA GLU A 51 15.54 18.64 -2.93
C GLU A 51 14.75 19.86 -2.46
N GLY A 52 14.04 19.71 -1.34
CA GLY A 52 13.21 20.74 -0.74
C GLY A 52 11.85 20.93 -1.41
N TYR A 53 11.12 21.93 -0.94
CA TYR A 53 9.75 22.26 -1.36
C TYR A 53 9.61 23.73 -1.76
N SER A 54 10.59 24.27 -2.49
CA SER A 54 10.52 25.66 -2.95
C SER A 54 9.41 25.84 -4.00
N PRO A 55 8.57 26.88 -3.93
CA PRO A 55 7.60 27.20 -4.97
C PRO A 55 8.25 27.48 -6.34
N ASP A 56 9.53 27.88 -6.35
CA ASP A 56 10.28 28.14 -7.59
C ASP A 56 10.39 26.91 -8.50
N GLN A 57 10.27 25.69 -7.93
CA GLN A 57 10.22 24.45 -8.70
C GLN A 57 9.15 24.49 -9.80
N LEU A 58 7.98 25.11 -9.53
CA LEU A 58 6.91 25.22 -10.53
C LEU A 58 7.31 26.05 -11.75
N ARG A 59 8.29 26.95 -11.62
CA ARG A 59 8.82 27.80 -12.69
C ARG A 59 9.92 27.10 -13.49
N GLU A 60 10.58 26.12 -12.88
CA GLU A 60 11.69 25.37 -13.50
C GLU A 60 11.20 24.27 -14.44
N PHE A 61 9.97 23.78 -14.26
CA PHE A 61 9.40 22.80 -15.17
C PHE A 61 9.22 23.37 -16.58
N LYS A 62 9.81 22.68 -17.57
CA LYS A 62 9.63 23.01 -19.00
C LYS A 62 8.15 23.00 -19.42
N SER A 63 7.38 22.08 -18.83
CA SER A 63 5.93 22.01 -18.94
C SER A 63 5.36 21.66 -17.58
N LYS A 64 4.30 22.36 -17.16
CA LYS A 64 3.67 22.14 -15.86
C LYS A 64 3.26 20.66 -15.74
N PRO A 65 3.48 20.01 -14.57
CA PRO A 65 2.94 18.69 -14.31
C PRO A 65 1.42 18.66 -14.54
N ASP A 66 0.94 17.58 -15.17
CA ASP A 66 -0.48 17.34 -15.38
C ASP A 66 -1.20 16.98 -14.06
N LEU A 67 -0.46 16.39 -13.13
CA LEU A 67 -0.97 15.91 -11.84
C LEU A 67 0.11 15.95 -10.75
N PHE A 68 -0.26 16.44 -9.58
CA PHE A 68 0.56 16.37 -8.37
C PHE A 68 0.08 15.23 -7.46
N LEU A 69 0.97 14.32 -7.08
CA LEU A 69 0.69 13.31 -6.05
C LEU A 69 1.27 13.77 -4.72
N ILE A 70 0.39 13.92 -3.73
CA ILE A 70 0.76 14.41 -2.41
C ILE A 70 0.96 13.22 -1.47
N GLY A 71 2.19 13.03 -0.99
CA GLY A 71 2.50 12.07 0.06
C GLY A 71 1.92 12.48 1.42
N ASN A 72 1.67 11.50 2.30
CA ASN A 72 1.04 11.74 3.59
C ASN A 72 1.89 12.58 4.57
N VAL A 73 3.20 12.64 4.35
CA VAL A 73 4.12 13.50 5.12
C VAL A 73 3.95 15.00 4.83
N ILE A 74 3.28 15.37 3.72
CA ILE A 74 3.09 16.77 3.33
C ILE A 74 1.87 17.33 4.03
N SER A 75 2.02 18.47 4.70
CA SER A 75 0.97 19.17 5.45
C SER A 75 0.77 20.62 4.96
N ARG A 76 -0.35 21.23 5.35
CA ARG A 76 -0.59 22.67 5.13
C ARG A 76 0.55 23.51 5.71
N GLY A 77 0.86 24.61 5.04
CA GLY A 77 2.04 25.43 5.32
C GLY A 77 3.30 24.98 4.58
N ASN A 78 3.31 23.82 3.92
CA ASN A 78 4.38 23.46 2.99
C ASN A 78 4.38 24.44 1.79
N PRO A 79 5.48 25.16 1.51
CA PRO A 79 5.47 26.26 0.52
C PRO A 79 5.05 25.83 -0.88
N LEU A 80 5.58 24.71 -1.38
CA LEU A 80 5.22 24.19 -2.71
C LEU A 80 3.75 23.73 -2.75
N LEU A 81 3.27 23.06 -1.71
CA LEU A 81 1.87 22.66 -1.63
C LEU A 81 0.94 23.87 -1.65
N GLU A 82 1.23 24.91 -0.86
CA GLU A 82 0.39 26.12 -0.83
C GLU A 82 0.36 26.79 -2.21
N GLU A 83 1.48 26.81 -2.94
CA GLU A 83 1.51 27.35 -4.29
C GLU A 83 0.70 26.51 -5.30
N ILE A 84 0.77 25.17 -5.20
CA ILE A 84 -0.07 24.25 -5.98
C ILE A 84 -1.56 24.55 -5.75
N LEU A 85 -1.95 24.77 -4.49
CA LEU A 85 -3.32 25.11 -4.10
C LEU A 85 -3.73 26.50 -4.60
N ASN A 86 -2.88 27.51 -4.45
CA ASN A 86 -3.15 28.89 -4.89
C ASN A 86 -3.37 28.97 -6.40
N GLN A 87 -2.62 28.18 -7.18
CA GLN A 87 -2.78 28.12 -8.63
C GLN A 87 -3.92 27.19 -9.08
N GLY A 88 -4.58 26.47 -8.16
CA GLY A 88 -5.65 25.52 -8.48
C GLY A 88 -5.19 24.36 -9.35
N LEU A 89 -3.93 23.92 -9.20
CA LEU A 89 -3.37 22.84 -10.00
C LEU A 89 -3.96 21.48 -9.59
N PRO A 90 -4.12 20.52 -10.53
CA PRO A 90 -4.68 19.21 -10.21
C PRO A 90 -3.79 18.42 -9.24
N TYR A 91 -4.36 17.97 -8.12
CA TYR A 91 -3.66 17.12 -7.17
C TYR A 91 -4.54 15.98 -6.66
N THR A 92 -3.91 14.89 -6.27
CA THR A 92 -4.54 13.77 -5.56
C THR A 92 -3.51 13.08 -4.65
N SER A 93 -3.91 12.04 -3.92
CA SER A 93 -3.02 11.26 -3.08
C SER A 93 -2.43 10.07 -3.86
N GLY A 94 -1.25 9.60 -3.44
CA GLY A 94 -0.66 8.38 -4.00
C GLY A 94 -1.60 7.16 -3.94
N PRO A 95 -2.25 6.86 -2.79
CA PRO A 95 -3.19 5.74 -2.66
C PRO A 95 -4.40 5.85 -3.58
N GLN A 96 -4.99 7.04 -3.72
CA GLN A 96 -6.12 7.25 -4.61
C GLN A 96 -5.72 7.04 -6.07
N TRP A 97 -4.61 7.65 -6.50
CA TRP A 97 -4.08 7.46 -7.84
C TRP A 97 -3.80 5.99 -8.14
N LEU A 98 -3.18 5.26 -7.20
CA LEU A 98 -2.91 3.83 -7.35
C LEU A 98 -4.21 3.04 -7.54
N GLY A 99 -5.21 3.30 -6.68
CA GLY A 99 -6.54 2.69 -6.75
C GLY A 99 -7.22 2.90 -8.11
N GLU A 100 -7.21 4.13 -8.61
CA GLU A 100 -7.91 4.52 -9.84
C GLU A 100 -7.18 4.12 -11.12
N GLN A 101 -5.84 4.28 -11.15
CA GLN A 101 -5.06 4.17 -12.38
C GLN A 101 -4.37 2.81 -12.56
N VAL A 102 -4.11 2.08 -11.46
CA VAL A 102 -3.32 0.84 -11.51
C VAL A 102 -4.15 -0.36 -11.08
N LEU A 103 -4.85 -0.24 -9.95
CA LEU A 103 -5.58 -1.35 -9.33
C LEU A 103 -6.95 -1.60 -9.98
N SER A 104 -7.55 -0.55 -10.57
CA SER A 104 -8.81 -0.65 -11.28
C SER A 104 -8.77 -1.76 -12.36
N GLY A 105 -9.74 -2.67 -12.32
CA GLY A 105 -9.84 -3.80 -13.23
C GLY A 105 -8.93 -5.00 -12.92
N ARG A 106 -8.10 -4.94 -11.87
CA ARG A 106 -7.24 -6.04 -11.43
C ARG A 106 -7.86 -6.86 -10.31
N HIS A 107 -7.39 -8.10 -10.13
CA HIS A 107 -7.63 -8.87 -8.91
C HIS A 107 -6.63 -8.45 -7.85
N VAL A 108 -7.04 -7.49 -7.02
CA VAL A 108 -6.21 -6.98 -5.93
C VAL A 108 -6.28 -7.92 -4.73
N LEU A 109 -5.09 -8.34 -4.28
CA LEU A 109 -4.83 -9.11 -3.07
C LEU A 109 -4.20 -8.17 -2.04
N ALA A 110 -4.99 -7.72 -1.07
CA ALA A 110 -4.56 -6.79 -0.05
C ALA A 110 -4.26 -7.53 1.26
N VAL A 111 -3.08 -7.31 1.84
CA VAL A 111 -2.69 -7.89 3.13
C VAL A 111 -2.68 -6.80 4.19
N ALA A 112 -3.67 -6.84 5.08
CA ALA A 112 -3.84 -5.89 6.18
C ALA A 112 -3.53 -6.53 7.53
N GLY A 113 -3.14 -5.69 8.48
CA GLY A 113 -2.90 -6.07 9.88
C GLY A 113 -1.73 -5.30 10.47
N THR A 114 -1.67 -5.18 11.79
CA THR A 114 -0.59 -4.43 12.46
C THR A 114 0.79 -5.01 12.14
N HIS A 115 0.91 -6.35 12.18
CA HIS A 115 2.15 -7.08 11.92
C HIS A 115 2.02 -8.10 10.78
N GLY A 116 3.18 -8.48 10.20
CA GLY A 116 3.27 -9.57 9.23
C GLY A 116 2.82 -9.22 7.80
N LYS A 117 2.43 -7.96 7.53
CA LYS A 117 2.04 -7.48 6.20
C LYS A 117 3.12 -7.76 5.16
N THR A 118 4.34 -7.29 5.39
CA THR A 118 5.45 -7.40 4.45
C THR A 118 5.82 -8.85 4.13
N THR A 119 5.98 -9.69 5.14
CA THR A 119 6.30 -11.12 4.96
C THR A 119 5.21 -11.84 4.16
N THR A 120 3.94 -11.67 4.55
CA THR A 120 2.80 -12.33 3.90
C THR A 120 2.63 -11.84 2.46
N THR A 121 2.76 -10.53 2.22
CA THR A 121 2.69 -9.94 0.87
C THR A 121 3.81 -10.45 -0.03
N ALA A 122 5.03 -10.57 0.51
CA ALA A 122 6.17 -11.12 -0.22
C ALA A 122 5.97 -12.60 -0.57
N MET A 123 5.50 -13.42 0.38
CA MET A 123 5.21 -14.85 0.14
C MET A 123 4.13 -15.01 -0.93
N LEU A 124 3.03 -14.27 -0.82
CA LEU A 124 1.93 -14.32 -1.79
C LEU A 124 2.38 -13.90 -3.20
N THR A 125 3.17 -12.81 -3.28
CA THR A 125 3.75 -12.35 -4.54
C THR A 125 4.67 -13.42 -5.14
N TRP A 126 5.50 -14.07 -4.32
CA TRP A 126 6.41 -15.11 -4.76
C TRP A 126 5.68 -16.35 -5.29
N ILE A 127 4.64 -16.81 -4.60
CA ILE A 127 3.80 -17.93 -5.06
C ILE A 127 3.21 -17.63 -6.44
N LEU A 128 2.67 -16.42 -6.64
CA LEU A 128 2.12 -16.00 -7.94
C LEU A 128 3.19 -15.89 -9.03
N GLU A 129 4.36 -15.32 -8.72
CA GLU A 129 5.50 -15.22 -9.65
C GLU A 129 5.96 -16.62 -10.09
N ARG A 130 6.13 -17.55 -9.13
CA ARG A 130 6.53 -18.95 -9.40
C ARG A 130 5.51 -19.72 -10.23
N ASN A 131 4.25 -19.34 -10.15
CA ASN A 131 3.17 -19.86 -10.98
C ASN A 131 2.97 -19.05 -12.28
N GLN A 132 3.95 -18.25 -12.69
CA GLN A 132 3.98 -17.50 -13.95
C GLN A 132 2.77 -16.55 -14.11
N ARG A 133 2.20 -16.08 -12.99
CA ARG A 133 1.06 -15.14 -13.01
C ARG A 133 1.47 -13.69 -13.24
N LYS A 134 2.78 -13.39 -13.17
CA LYS A 134 3.38 -12.06 -13.40
C LYS A 134 2.67 -10.93 -12.64
N PRO A 135 2.47 -11.05 -11.31
CA PRO A 135 1.71 -10.08 -10.54
C PRO A 135 2.36 -8.69 -10.56
N GLY A 136 1.53 -7.65 -10.50
CA GLY A 136 1.97 -6.35 -9.98
C GLY A 136 2.09 -6.43 -8.47
N TYR A 137 2.96 -5.62 -7.87
CA TYR A 137 3.07 -5.57 -6.41
C TYR A 137 3.63 -4.24 -5.90
N LEU A 138 3.30 -3.93 -4.64
CA LEU A 138 3.90 -2.85 -3.86
C LEU A 138 4.08 -3.33 -2.42
N ILE A 139 5.35 -3.44 -2.00
CA ILE A 139 5.79 -4.00 -0.73
C ILE A 139 6.64 -2.95 0.00
N GLY A 140 6.48 -2.81 1.32
CA GLY A 140 7.16 -1.86 2.20
C GLY A 140 8.67 -2.08 2.38
N GLY A 141 9.29 -2.87 1.51
CA GLY A 141 10.69 -3.21 1.46
C GLY A 141 11.00 -4.03 0.21
N VAL A 142 12.28 -4.29 -0.07
CA VAL A 142 12.68 -5.17 -1.19
C VAL A 142 12.67 -6.61 -0.68
N PRO A 143 11.75 -7.48 -1.14
CA PRO A 143 11.74 -8.88 -0.69
C PRO A 143 12.94 -9.65 -1.26
N LEU A 144 13.44 -10.63 -0.51
CA LEU A 144 14.67 -11.37 -0.84
C LEU A 144 14.71 -11.98 -2.25
N ASN A 145 13.57 -12.43 -2.76
CA ASN A 145 13.46 -13.06 -4.08
C ASN A 145 13.25 -12.07 -5.24
N PHE A 146 13.28 -10.76 -4.97
CA PHE A 146 13.05 -9.70 -5.94
C PHE A 146 14.14 -8.62 -5.86
N SER A 147 14.34 -7.89 -6.95
CA SER A 147 15.32 -6.79 -7.01
C SER A 147 14.73 -5.41 -6.66
N VAL A 148 13.39 -5.31 -6.62
CA VAL A 148 12.66 -4.06 -6.39
C VAL A 148 11.44 -4.31 -5.52
N SER A 149 11.05 -3.28 -4.76
CA SER A 149 9.90 -3.28 -3.84
C SER A 149 8.55 -3.02 -4.52
N ALA A 150 8.56 -2.52 -5.77
CA ALA A 150 7.35 -2.23 -6.52
C ALA A 150 7.50 -2.58 -8.01
N ARG A 151 6.46 -3.17 -8.59
CA ARG A 151 6.39 -3.53 -10.01
C ARG A 151 4.96 -3.37 -10.51
N LEU A 152 4.79 -2.79 -11.69
CA LEU A 152 3.47 -2.64 -12.33
C LEU A 152 2.86 -4.02 -12.63
N GLY A 153 3.66 -4.97 -13.09
CA GLY A 153 3.21 -6.32 -13.46
C GLY A 153 2.43 -6.36 -14.78
N GLU A 154 2.35 -7.55 -15.37
CA GLU A 154 1.69 -7.80 -16.67
C GLU A 154 0.40 -8.63 -16.51
N GLY A 155 0.25 -9.33 -15.38
CA GLY A 155 -0.89 -10.18 -15.09
C GLY A 155 -2.09 -9.43 -14.50
N CYS A 156 -3.17 -10.18 -14.26
CA CYS A 156 -4.39 -9.64 -13.66
C CYS A 156 -4.27 -9.40 -12.15
N TYR A 157 -3.29 -10.03 -11.47
CA TYR A 157 -3.13 -9.91 -10.02
C TYR A 157 -2.30 -8.69 -9.64
N PHE A 158 -2.68 -8.04 -8.54
CA PHE A 158 -1.87 -7.04 -7.86
C PHE A 158 -1.82 -7.33 -6.37
N VAL A 159 -0.62 -7.49 -5.80
CA VAL A 159 -0.43 -7.81 -4.37
C VAL A 159 0.07 -6.57 -3.63
N ILE A 160 -0.59 -6.18 -2.54
CA ILE A 160 -0.26 -4.93 -1.84
C ILE A 160 -0.39 -5.05 -0.33
N GLU A 161 0.54 -4.41 0.37
CA GLU A 161 0.40 -4.15 1.81
C GLU A 161 -0.71 -3.12 2.06
N ALA A 162 -1.76 -3.55 2.75
CA ALA A 162 -2.86 -2.69 3.17
C ALA A 162 -2.56 -2.12 4.56
N ASP A 163 -1.92 -0.95 4.53
CA ASP A 163 -1.53 -0.23 5.73
C ASP A 163 -2.62 0.75 6.20
N GLU A 164 -2.78 0.81 7.52
CA GLU A 164 -3.68 1.65 8.28
C GLU A 164 -3.28 3.15 8.35
N TYR A 165 -2.07 3.56 8.00
CA TYR A 165 -1.66 4.98 7.97
C TYR A 165 -2.61 5.85 7.13
N ASP A 166 -2.68 7.14 7.44
CA ASP A 166 -3.50 8.11 6.69
C ASP A 166 -3.03 8.29 5.24
N THR A 167 -3.96 8.72 4.39
CA THR A 167 -3.76 8.82 2.95
C THR A 167 -3.00 10.08 2.55
N ALA A 168 -3.45 11.24 3.03
CA ALA A 168 -2.88 12.56 2.75
C ALA A 168 -3.43 13.60 3.75
N PHE A 169 -2.92 14.84 3.73
CA PHE A 169 -3.43 15.90 4.63
C PHE A 169 -4.93 16.16 4.50
N PHE A 170 -5.52 15.90 3.32
CA PHE A 170 -6.94 16.10 3.01
C PHE A 170 -7.78 14.82 3.08
N ASP A 171 -7.17 13.66 3.32
CA ASP A 171 -7.87 12.38 3.50
C ASP A 171 -7.25 11.60 4.65
N LYS A 172 -7.92 11.65 5.80
CA LYS A 172 -7.48 11.01 7.05
C LYS A 172 -7.89 9.56 7.19
N ARG A 173 -8.53 8.99 6.17
CA ARG A 173 -8.82 7.55 6.12
C ARG A 173 -7.56 6.77 5.74
N SER A 174 -7.50 5.51 6.15
CA SER A 174 -6.39 4.62 5.84
C SER A 174 -6.22 4.40 4.34
N LYS A 175 -4.96 4.30 3.90
CA LYS A 175 -4.58 4.13 2.49
C LYS A 175 -5.34 2.99 1.81
N PHE A 176 -5.54 1.89 2.53
CA PHE A 176 -6.16 0.68 1.98
C PHE A 176 -7.61 0.86 1.51
N VAL A 177 -8.32 1.92 1.93
CA VAL A 177 -9.70 2.18 1.51
C VAL A 177 -9.75 2.47 0.00
N HIS A 178 -8.64 2.93 -0.57
CA HIS A 178 -8.51 3.20 -1.99
C HIS A 178 -8.24 1.95 -2.84
N TYR A 179 -7.83 0.82 -2.22
CA TYR A 179 -7.35 -0.35 -2.96
C TYR A 179 -8.47 -1.25 -3.49
N ARG A 180 -9.66 -1.18 -2.88
CA ARG A 180 -10.86 -1.95 -3.24
C ARG A 180 -10.56 -3.42 -3.57
N PRO A 181 -9.98 -4.18 -2.62
CA PRO A 181 -9.50 -5.53 -2.91
C PRO A 181 -10.62 -6.49 -3.29
N ARG A 182 -10.28 -7.46 -4.14
CA ARG A 182 -11.13 -8.63 -4.40
C ARG A 182 -10.87 -9.72 -3.37
N THR A 183 -9.66 -9.76 -2.82
CA THR A 183 -9.29 -10.64 -1.70
C THR A 183 -8.53 -9.82 -0.66
N ALA A 184 -9.00 -9.82 0.58
CA ALA A 184 -8.33 -9.16 1.69
C ALA A 184 -7.93 -10.19 2.75
N VAL A 185 -6.66 -10.17 3.15
CA VAL A 185 -6.15 -10.94 4.29
C VAL A 185 -6.08 -9.99 5.49
N LEU A 186 -6.70 -10.36 6.59
CA LEU A 186 -6.71 -9.62 7.85
C LEU A 186 -5.92 -10.41 8.91
N ASN A 187 -4.68 -10.02 9.15
CA ASN A 187 -3.73 -10.79 9.97
C ASN A 187 -3.96 -10.63 11.48
N ASN A 188 -3.93 -9.41 11.97
CA ASN A 188 -4.03 -9.07 13.39
C ASN A 188 -4.38 -7.58 13.52
N LEU A 189 -4.90 -7.20 14.67
CA LEU A 189 -5.32 -5.84 14.98
C LEU A 189 -4.97 -5.52 16.42
N GLU A 190 -3.90 -4.76 16.61
CA GLU A 190 -3.38 -4.34 17.90
C GLU A 190 -3.19 -2.82 17.94
N PHE A 191 -3.21 -2.26 19.15
CA PHE A 191 -3.00 -0.82 19.34
C PHE A 191 -1.50 -0.51 19.40
N ASP A 192 -0.88 -0.40 18.21
CA ASP A 192 0.57 -0.16 18.07
C ASP A 192 0.90 1.27 17.56
N HIS A 193 -0.09 1.97 16.98
CA HIS A 193 0.06 3.30 16.38
C HIS A 193 -0.70 4.39 17.15
N ALA A 194 -0.34 4.57 18.43
CA ALA A 194 -0.97 5.56 19.32
C ALA A 194 -0.75 7.02 18.88
N ASP A 195 0.23 7.26 18.00
CA ASP A 195 0.51 8.55 17.37
C ASP A 195 -0.52 8.94 16.30
N ILE A 196 -1.27 7.97 15.77
CA ILE A 196 -2.22 8.17 14.66
C ILE A 196 -3.65 7.85 15.09
N PHE A 197 -3.82 6.81 15.91
CA PHE A 197 -5.12 6.36 16.36
C PHE A 197 -5.33 6.65 17.84
N THR A 198 -6.52 7.11 18.17
CA THR A 198 -6.91 7.41 19.56
C THR A 198 -7.03 6.16 20.41
N ASP A 199 -7.47 5.06 19.80
CA ASP A 199 -7.71 3.77 20.44
C ASP A 199 -7.82 2.66 19.38
N LEU A 200 -7.96 1.41 19.84
CA LEU A 200 -8.18 0.25 18.98
C LEU A 200 -9.48 0.36 18.16
N ALA A 201 -10.54 0.97 18.72
CA ALA A 201 -11.82 1.10 18.03
C ALA A 201 -11.73 2.02 16.80
N ALA A 202 -10.83 3.01 16.81
CA ALA A 202 -10.50 3.83 15.65
C ALA A 202 -9.83 2.99 14.54
N ILE A 203 -8.90 2.09 14.89
CA ILE A 203 -8.26 1.17 13.94
C ILE A 203 -9.29 0.19 13.36
N GLU A 204 -10.13 -0.41 14.22
CA GLU A 204 -11.25 -1.27 13.80
C GLU A 204 -12.17 -0.56 12.81
N THR A 205 -12.40 0.74 12.98
CA THR A 205 -13.23 1.54 12.08
C THR A 205 -12.61 1.64 10.69
N GLN A 206 -11.28 1.84 10.61
CA GLN A 206 -10.59 1.83 9.32
C GLN A 206 -10.67 0.44 8.66
N PHE A 207 -10.40 -0.63 9.41
CA PHE A 207 -10.53 -1.99 8.86
C PHE A 207 -11.97 -2.29 8.42
N HIS A 208 -12.98 -1.80 9.13
CA HIS A 208 -14.36 -1.93 8.68
C HIS A 208 -14.61 -1.14 7.38
N HIS A 209 -13.98 0.04 7.20
CA HIS A 209 -14.01 0.74 5.91
C HIS A 209 -13.40 -0.09 4.78
N LEU A 210 -12.31 -0.83 5.02
CA LEU A 210 -11.75 -1.78 4.06
C LEU A 210 -12.77 -2.87 3.70
N VAL A 211 -13.35 -3.54 4.69
CA VAL A 211 -14.32 -4.64 4.49
C VAL A 211 -15.49 -4.21 3.60
N ARG A 212 -15.97 -2.97 3.77
CA ARG A 212 -17.05 -2.40 2.94
C ARG A 212 -16.71 -2.22 1.46
N THR A 213 -15.44 -2.19 1.10
CA THR A 213 -15.00 -2.03 -0.31
C THR A 213 -14.91 -3.35 -1.07
N ILE A 214 -15.01 -4.49 -0.37
CA ILE A 214 -14.85 -5.82 -0.95
C ILE A 214 -16.17 -6.25 -1.60
N PRO A 215 -16.18 -6.66 -2.88
CA PRO A 215 -17.40 -7.05 -3.57
C PRO A 215 -17.94 -8.38 -3.04
N GLN A 216 -19.26 -8.61 -3.15
CA GLN A 216 -19.89 -9.87 -2.70
C GLN A 216 -19.27 -11.16 -3.27
N THR A 217 -18.68 -11.08 -4.47
CA THR A 217 -17.96 -12.21 -5.10
C THR A 217 -16.47 -12.26 -4.75
N GLY A 218 -16.03 -11.46 -3.78
CA GLY A 218 -14.67 -11.41 -3.26
C GLY A 218 -14.47 -12.41 -2.12
N LEU A 219 -13.40 -12.21 -1.33
CA LEU A 219 -13.07 -13.05 -0.18
C LEU A 219 -12.40 -12.23 0.91
N VAL A 220 -12.83 -12.44 2.16
CA VAL A 220 -12.12 -12.01 3.37
C VAL A 220 -11.49 -13.24 4.01
N LEU A 221 -10.18 -13.22 4.17
CA LEU A 221 -9.43 -14.19 4.96
C LEU A 221 -9.08 -13.53 6.29
N ALA A 222 -9.61 -14.00 7.41
CA ALA A 222 -9.37 -13.38 8.72
C ALA A 222 -8.74 -14.37 9.69
N ASN A 223 -7.81 -13.87 10.51
CA ASN A 223 -7.25 -14.67 11.59
C ASN A 223 -8.35 -15.05 12.59
N GLY A 224 -8.59 -16.35 12.75
CA GLY A 224 -9.62 -16.92 13.60
C GLY A 224 -9.37 -16.74 15.10
N SER A 225 -8.14 -16.40 15.50
CA SER A 225 -7.77 -16.21 16.91
C SER A 225 -7.84 -14.75 17.38
N GLN A 226 -8.31 -13.82 16.54
CA GLN A 226 -8.25 -12.37 16.80
C GLN A 226 -9.64 -11.77 17.04
N GLN A 227 -9.98 -11.55 18.32
CA GLN A 227 -11.27 -10.96 18.72
C GLN A 227 -11.51 -9.55 18.16
N SER A 228 -10.45 -8.78 17.90
CA SER A 228 -10.57 -7.46 17.26
C SER A 228 -11.08 -7.57 15.83
N LEU A 229 -10.68 -8.60 15.08
CA LEU A 229 -11.21 -8.87 13.74
C LEU A 229 -12.66 -9.33 13.79
N ASP A 230 -13.05 -10.10 14.80
CA ASP A 230 -14.46 -10.47 15.01
C ASP A 230 -15.34 -9.23 15.17
N ARG A 231 -14.94 -8.29 16.02
CA ARG A 231 -15.66 -7.02 16.20
C ARG A 231 -15.74 -6.20 14.90
N VAL A 232 -14.72 -6.23 14.05
CA VAL A 232 -14.75 -5.56 12.74
C VAL A 232 -15.76 -6.21 11.80
N ILE A 233 -15.80 -7.54 11.77
CA ILE A 233 -16.68 -8.33 10.90
C ILE A 233 -18.14 -8.25 11.37
N GLU A 234 -18.39 -8.27 12.68
CA GLU A 234 -19.73 -8.16 13.28
C GLU A 234 -20.43 -6.83 12.95
N ARG A 235 -19.66 -5.77 12.68
CA ARG A 235 -20.21 -4.48 12.19
C ARG A 235 -20.84 -4.60 10.79
N GLY A 236 -20.48 -5.63 10.03
CA GLY A 236 -21.06 -5.94 8.72
C GLY A 236 -20.05 -6.56 7.76
N LEU A 237 -20.47 -7.62 7.08
CA LEU A 237 -19.72 -8.35 6.07
C LEU A 237 -20.65 -8.71 4.90
N TRP A 238 -20.19 -8.47 3.68
CA TRP A 238 -20.97 -8.73 2.45
C TRP A 238 -20.29 -9.71 1.50
N SER A 239 -19.13 -10.22 1.88
CA SER A 239 -18.31 -11.15 1.10
C SER A 239 -18.16 -12.47 1.85
N PRO A 240 -17.88 -13.60 1.17
CA PRO A 240 -17.39 -14.82 1.80
C PRO A 240 -16.28 -14.54 2.82
N LEU A 241 -16.34 -15.22 3.95
CA LEU A 241 -15.33 -15.21 5.00
C LEU A 241 -14.78 -16.62 5.15
N GLU A 242 -13.46 -16.71 5.14
CA GLU A 242 -12.71 -17.88 5.53
C GLU A 242 -11.77 -17.50 6.67
N ARG A 243 -11.63 -18.38 7.65
CA ARG A 243 -10.77 -18.17 8.81
C ARG A 243 -9.51 -19.01 8.72
N PHE A 244 -8.40 -18.44 9.15
CA PHE A 244 -7.14 -19.16 9.31
C PHE A 244 -6.63 -19.06 10.75
N GLY A 245 -6.00 -20.11 11.26
CA GLY A 245 -5.49 -20.12 12.63
C GLY A 245 -5.27 -21.53 13.16
N PHE A 246 -5.08 -21.65 14.47
CA PHE A 246 -5.09 -22.94 15.15
C PHE A 246 -6.52 -23.42 15.42
N GLY A 247 -6.72 -24.74 15.42
CA GLY A 247 -7.99 -25.36 15.78
C GLY A 247 -9.02 -25.36 14.63
N ASP A 248 -10.30 -25.19 14.98
CA ASP A 248 -11.44 -25.32 14.06
C ASP A 248 -11.61 -24.05 13.19
N CYS A 249 -10.69 -23.85 12.26
CA CYS A 249 -10.71 -22.83 11.22
C CYS A 249 -10.83 -23.48 9.84
N ASP A 250 -11.32 -22.74 8.84
CA ASP A 250 -11.36 -23.22 7.45
C ASP A 250 -9.96 -23.62 6.94
N TRP A 251 -8.95 -22.86 7.39
CA TRP A 251 -7.53 -23.13 7.15
C TRP A 251 -6.80 -23.29 8.49
N SER A 252 -6.54 -24.53 8.88
CA SER A 252 -5.82 -24.86 10.10
C SER A 252 -4.38 -25.25 9.81
N PHE A 253 -3.48 -24.91 10.73
CA PHE A 253 -2.15 -25.51 10.79
C PHE A 253 -1.98 -26.21 12.15
N GLU A 254 -1.37 -27.38 12.13
CA GLU A 254 -1.02 -28.14 13.33
C GLU A 254 0.49 -28.02 13.54
N ASP A 255 0.90 -27.89 14.81
CA ASP A 255 2.32 -27.98 15.13
C ASP A 255 2.80 -29.37 14.72
N LEU A 256 3.78 -29.42 13.81
CA LEU A 256 4.53 -30.63 13.60
C LEU A 256 5.30 -30.89 14.91
N GLU A 257 4.91 -31.94 15.66
CA GLU A 257 5.77 -32.47 16.71
C GLU A 257 7.16 -32.66 16.10
N ASN A 258 8.16 -32.01 16.68
CA ASN A 258 9.55 -32.00 16.25
C ASN A 258 10.00 -33.39 15.76
N ILE A 259 9.96 -33.63 14.46
CA ILE A 259 10.51 -34.88 13.92
C ILE A 259 12.05 -34.85 14.07
N ASP A 260 12.69 -33.67 14.18
CA ASP A 260 14.16 -33.57 14.32
C ASP A 260 14.69 -32.34 15.11
N GLY A 261 13.89 -31.70 15.96
CA GLY A 261 14.37 -30.59 16.81
C GLY A 261 14.78 -29.31 16.04
N LYS A 262 14.33 -29.16 14.80
CA LYS A 262 14.45 -27.94 14.00
C LYS A 262 13.06 -27.57 13.49
N GLY A 263 12.48 -26.52 14.06
CA GLY A 263 11.12 -26.09 13.77
C GLY A 263 10.93 -25.70 12.30
N GLY A 264 9.80 -26.14 11.74
CA GLY A 264 9.23 -25.73 10.46
C GLY A 264 7.77 -26.16 10.41
N ALA A 265 6.93 -25.41 9.68
CA ALA A 265 5.54 -25.74 9.42
C ALA A 265 5.40 -26.24 7.97
N ASP A 266 4.62 -27.30 7.74
CA ASP A 266 4.17 -27.72 6.39
C ASP A 266 2.79 -27.12 6.09
N PHE A 267 2.54 -26.83 4.81
CA PHE A 267 1.32 -26.21 4.28
C PHE A 267 0.34 -27.24 3.72
#